data_AF-A0A498M5G8-F1
#
_entry.id   AF-A0A498M5G8-F1
#
_cell.length_a   1.000
_cell.length_b   1.000
_cell.length_c   1.000
_cell.angle_alpha   90.00
_cell.angle_beta   90.00
_cell.angle_gamma   90.00
#
_symmetry.space_group_name_H-M   'P 1'
#
loop_
_entity.id
_entity.type
_entity.pdbx_description
1 polymer ?
#
loop_
_entity_poly.entity_id
_entity_poly.type
_entity_poly.pdbx_seq_one_letter_code
_entity_poly.pdbx_strand_id
1 'polypeptide(L)'
;MSAEKPNFLSQPEVKNIFVYRNGDPYYEPRRLVINSKRVSTFDTLLREVTGGVRAPFGAVRNIYTPKAGHRVDSLEHLRSGEQYVAAGREKFKKIDLAVNPKQSKVSSKATALRNPCSQPPLADSKASILPLGT
;
A
#
# COMPACT_ATOMS: atom_id res chain seq x y z
N MET A 1 -20.22 -11.18 -48.37
CA MET A 1 -20.62 -10.75 -47.02
C MET A 1 -19.68 -11.39 -46.01
N SER A 2 -18.80 -10.62 -45.37
CA SER A 2 -17.87 -11.13 -44.35
C SER A 2 -18.66 -11.47 -43.09
N ALA A 3 -18.69 -12.74 -42.71
CA ALA A 3 -19.32 -13.17 -41.47
C ALA A 3 -18.49 -12.65 -40.28
N GLU A 4 -19.00 -11.64 -39.59
CA GLU A 4 -18.48 -11.21 -38.30
C GLU A 4 -18.75 -12.33 -37.28
N LYS A 5 -17.74 -13.20 -37.09
CA LYS A 5 -17.74 -14.20 -36.03
C LYS A 5 -18.01 -13.49 -34.71
N PRO A 6 -19.09 -13.80 -33.98
CA PRO A 6 -19.25 -13.28 -32.63
C PRO A 6 -18.09 -13.80 -31.77
N ASN A 7 -17.26 -12.87 -31.28
CA ASN A 7 -16.10 -13.17 -30.46
C ASN A 7 -16.54 -13.60 -29.05
N PHE A 8 -17.13 -14.78 -28.95
CA PHE A 8 -17.56 -15.40 -27.68
C PHE A 8 -16.38 -15.83 -26.79
N LEU A 9 -15.13 -15.59 -27.20
CA LEU A 9 -13.92 -16.16 -26.59
C LEU A 9 -12.91 -15.12 -26.10
N SER A 10 -13.24 -13.83 -26.05
CA SER A 10 -12.34 -12.90 -25.37
C SER A 10 -12.48 -13.09 -23.85
N GLN A 11 -11.46 -13.71 -23.25
CA GLN A 11 -11.36 -13.84 -21.80
C GLN A 11 -11.52 -12.45 -21.17
N PRO A 12 -12.37 -12.30 -20.13
CA PRO A 12 -12.50 -11.02 -19.46
C PRO A 12 -11.12 -10.60 -18.95
N GLU A 13 -10.70 -9.39 -19.29
CA GLU A 13 -9.46 -8.84 -18.74
C GLU A 13 -9.62 -8.71 -17.21
N VAL A 14 -8.71 -9.35 -16.48
CA VAL A 14 -8.70 -9.33 -15.01
C VAL A 14 -7.42 -8.67 -14.52
N LYS A 15 -7.56 -7.60 -13.76
CA LYS A 15 -6.45 -6.85 -13.16
C LYS A 15 -6.38 -7.13 -11.67
N ASN A 16 -5.22 -7.55 -11.19
CA ASN A 16 -4.97 -7.76 -9.76
C ASN A 16 -4.28 -6.54 -9.18
N ILE A 17 -4.87 -5.83 -8.24
CA ILE A 17 -4.25 -4.64 -7.63
C ILE A 17 -4.09 -4.81 -6.13
N PHE A 18 -3.11 -4.13 -5.55
CA PHE A 18 -2.88 -4.12 -4.10
C PHE A 18 -3.23 -2.75 -3.54
N VAL A 19 -4.15 -2.70 -2.59
CA VAL A 19 -4.66 -1.43 -2.06
C VAL A 19 -4.36 -1.27 -0.57
N TYR A 20 -3.76 -0.14 -0.23
CA TYR A 20 -3.47 0.31 1.13
C TYR A 20 -4.50 1.33 1.61
N ARG A 21 -4.62 1.48 2.92
CA ARG A 21 -5.42 2.53 3.56
C ARG A 21 -4.59 3.80 3.72
N ASN A 22 -5.15 4.94 3.33
CA ASN A 22 -4.52 6.22 3.59
C ASN A 22 -4.36 6.45 5.11
N GLY A 23 -3.15 6.78 5.55
CA GLY A 23 -2.86 7.10 6.95
C GLY A 23 -2.72 5.92 7.91
N ASP A 24 -2.72 4.67 7.42
CA ASP A 24 -2.54 3.47 8.25
C ASP A 24 -1.28 2.70 7.84
N PRO A 25 -0.14 2.91 8.55
CA PRO A 25 1.13 2.27 8.20
C PRO A 25 1.21 0.79 8.59
N TYR A 26 0.32 0.32 9.47
CA TYR A 26 0.31 -1.07 9.94
C TYR A 26 -0.60 -1.97 9.10
N TYR A 27 -1.41 -1.38 8.21
CA TYR A 27 -2.32 -2.12 7.36
C TYR A 27 -1.59 -2.79 6.19
N GLU A 28 -1.71 -4.11 6.10
CA GLU A 28 -1.21 -4.88 4.97
C GLU A 28 -1.99 -4.61 3.67
N PRO A 29 -1.35 -4.68 2.50
CA PRO A 29 -2.03 -4.43 1.24
C PRO A 29 -3.15 -5.44 1.00
N ARG A 30 -4.36 -4.94 0.75
CA ARG A 30 -5.48 -5.79 0.34
C ARG A 30 -5.38 -6.08 -1.16
N ARG A 31 -5.29 -7.35 -1.54
CA ARG A 31 -5.39 -7.76 -2.93
C ARG A 31 -6.86 -7.67 -3.40
N LEU A 32 -7.07 -6.97 -4.52
CA LEU A 32 -8.35 -6.85 -5.19
C LEU A 32 -8.24 -7.34 -6.63
N VAL A 33 -9.30 -8.02 -7.08
CA VAL A 33 -9.39 -8.60 -8.43
C VAL A 33 -10.45 -7.84 -9.19
N ILE A 34 -10.02 -7.05 -10.17
CA ILE A 34 -10.88 -6.18 -10.97
C ILE A 34 -11.16 -6.90 -12.29
N ASN A 35 -12.39 -7.37 -12.46
CA ASN A 35 -12.84 -7.94 -13.72
C ASN A 35 -13.48 -6.86 -14.57
N SER A 36 -12.92 -6.55 -15.74
CA SER A 36 -13.42 -5.48 -16.61
C SER A 36 -14.87 -5.67 -17.07
N LYS A 37 -15.41 -6.90 -17.08
CA LYS A 37 -16.84 -7.16 -17.34
C LYS A 37 -17.75 -6.76 -16.16
N ARG A 38 -17.26 -6.84 -14.92
CA ARG A 38 -18.02 -6.51 -13.70
C ARG A 38 -17.80 -5.06 -13.26
N VAL A 39 -16.58 -4.56 -13.44
CA VAL A 39 -16.13 -3.23 -13.04
C VAL A 39 -15.84 -2.44 -14.30
N SER A 40 -16.90 -1.99 -14.95
CA SER A 40 -16.80 -1.21 -16.20
C SER A 40 -16.57 0.28 -15.96
N THR A 41 -16.91 0.79 -14.78
CA THR A 41 -16.75 2.21 -14.41
C THR A 41 -15.83 2.40 -13.21
N PHE A 42 -15.18 3.57 -13.15
CA PHE A 42 -14.33 3.92 -12.02
C PHE A 42 -15.12 4.01 -10.70
N ASP A 43 -16.37 4.48 -10.71
CA ASP A 43 -17.21 4.48 -9.50
C ASP A 43 -17.45 3.06 -8.95
N THR A 44 -17.64 2.07 -9.84
CA THR A 44 -17.80 0.67 -9.44
C THR A 44 -16.53 0.14 -8.79
N LEU A 45 -15.36 0.50 -9.32
CA LEU A 45 -14.08 0.18 -8.69
C LEU A 45 -13.98 0.76 -7.29
N LEU A 46 -14.33 2.04 -7.10
CA LEU A 46 -14.28 2.69 -5.78
C LEU A 46 -15.18 1.97 -4.76
N ARG A 47 -16.34 1.47 -5.20
CA ARG A 47 -17.23 0.66 -4.35
C ARG A 47 -16.61 -0.69 -4.00
N GLU A 48 -16.06 -1.41 -4.97
CA GLU A 48 -15.35 -2.68 -4.73
C GLU A 48 -14.18 -2.50 -3.76
N VAL A 49 -13.42 -1.40 -3.92
CA VAL A 49 -12.32 -1.06 -3.02
C VAL A 49 -12.83 -0.72 -1.63
N THR A 50 -13.94 0.02 -1.52
CA THR A 50 -14.58 0.34 -0.23
C THR A 50 -14.99 -0.94 0.51
N GLY A 51 -15.64 -1.87 -0.18
CA GLY A 51 -16.06 -3.16 0.40
C GLY A 51 -14.88 -4.06 0.76
N GLY A 52 -13.80 -4.04 -0.01
CA GLY A 52 -12.63 -4.88 0.22
C GLY A 52 -11.67 -4.37 1.29
N VAL A 53 -11.46 -3.06 1.36
CA VAL A 53 -10.51 -2.44 2.30
C VAL A 53 -11.17 -2.11 3.64
N ARG A 54 -12.48 -1.79 3.67
CA ARG A 54 -13.25 -1.45 4.89
C ARG A 54 -12.48 -0.49 5.82
N ALA A 55 -12.12 0.66 5.29
CA ALA A 55 -11.30 1.62 6.01
C ALA A 55 -12.08 2.34 7.12
N PRO A 56 -11.42 2.75 8.22
CA PRO A 56 -12.08 3.48 9.32
C PRO A 56 -12.58 4.87 8.89
N PHE A 57 -11.99 5.46 7.85
CA PHE A 57 -12.43 6.71 7.24
C PHE A 57 -13.70 6.58 6.39
N GLY A 58 -14.24 5.36 6.25
CA GLY A 58 -15.45 5.08 5.51
C GLY A 58 -15.21 4.84 4.02
N ALA A 59 -16.03 5.46 3.17
CA ALA A 59 -16.08 5.16 1.75
C ALA A 59 -14.91 5.79 0.97
N VAL A 60 -14.32 5.00 0.08
CA VAL A 60 -13.22 5.42 -0.79
C VAL A 60 -13.79 6.32 -1.89
N ARG A 61 -13.16 7.48 -2.11
CA ARG A 61 -13.51 8.45 -3.15
C ARG A 61 -12.39 8.61 -4.17
N ASN A 62 -11.15 8.45 -3.72
CA ASN A 62 -9.97 8.68 -4.53
C ASN A 62 -8.99 7.52 -4.36
N ILE A 63 -8.27 7.20 -5.43
CA ILE A 63 -7.16 6.24 -5.40
C ILE A 63 -5.92 6.98 -5.87
N TYR A 64 -4.82 6.80 -5.13
CA TYR A 64 -3.54 7.43 -5.40
C TYR A 64 -2.46 6.39 -5.65
N THR A 65 -1.46 6.75 -6.45
CA THR A 65 -0.24 5.94 -6.58
C THR A 65 0.69 6.22 -5.40
N PRO A 66 1.25 5.20 -4.74
CA PRO A 66 2.09 5.38 -3.56
C PRO A 66 3.43 6.07 -3.87
N LYS A 67 3.97 5.87 -5.09
CA LYS A 67 5.25 6.46 -5.52
C LYS A 67 5.17 7.95 -5.85
N ALA A 68 4.15 8.34 -6.62
CA ALA A 68 4.03 9.69 -7.16
C ALA A 68 2.92 10.53 -6.49
N GLY A 69 2.05 9.93 -5.69
CA GLY A 69 0.85 10.62 -5.17
C GLY A 69 -0.14 11.00 -6.27
N HIS A 70 -0.01 10.43 -7.47
CA HIS A 70 -0.86 10.75 -8.61
C HIS A 70 -2.24 10.11 -8.43
N ARG A 71 -3.30 10.91 -8.63
CA ARG A 71 -4.68 10.42 -8.58
C ARG A 71 -4.98 9.57 -9.81
N VAL A 72 -5.44 8.36 -9.58
CA VAL A 72 -5.97 7.49 -10.64
C VAL A 72 -7.43 7.91 -10.87
N ASP A 73 -7.77 8.26 -12.11
CA ASP A 73 -9.15 8.65 -12.48
C ASP A 73 -9.83 7.61 -13.39
N SER A 74 -9.03 6.74 -14.04
CA SER A 74 -9.53 5.76 -15.02
C SER A 74 -9.01 4.35 -14.73
N LEU A 75 -9.80 3.36 -15.14
CA LEU A 75 -9.45 1.93 -15.07
C LEU A 75 -8.22 1.56 -15.93
N GLU A 76 -7.92 2.36 -16.96
CA GLU A 76 -6.76 2.16 -17.84
C GLU A 76 -5.43 2.44 -17.12
N HIS A 77 -5.44 3.41 -16.20
CA HIS A 77 -4.28 3.74 -15.36
C HIS A 77 -4.03 2.70 -14.26
N LEU A 78 -4.93 1.74 -14.06
CA LEU A 78 -4.72 0.60 -13.18
C LEU A 78 -3.94 -0.49 -13.91
N ARG A 79 -2.83 -0.90 -13.30
CA ARG A 79 -1.99 -1.99 -13.76
C ARG A 79 -2.06 -3.16 -12.81
N SER A 80 -2.10 -4.36 -13.38
CA SER A 80 -2.06 -5.60 -12.61
C SER A 80 -0.70 -5.75 -11.93
N GLY A 81 -0.70 -6.16 -10.66
CA GLY A 81 0.49 -6.29 -9.82
C GLY A 81 0.92 -5.00 -9.11
N GLU A 82 0.35 -3.84 -9.45
CA GLU A 82 0.76 -2.56 -8.86
C GLU A 82 0.03 -2.24 -7.54
N GLN A 83 0.64 -1.33 -6.79
CA GLN A 83 0.18 -0.87 -5.49
C GLN A 83 -0.52 0.49 -5.61
N TYR A 84 -1.57 0.67 -4.81
CA TYR A 84 -2.41 1.86 -4.79
C TYR A 84 -2.82 2.20 -3.35
N VAL A 85 -3.14 3.47 -3.11
CA VAL A 85 -3.61 3.96 -1.81
C VAL A 85 -5.05 4.43 -1.96
N ALA A 86 -5.96 3.86 -1.18
CA ALA A 86 -7.34 4.28 -1.09
C ALA A 86 -7.47 5.44 -0.10
N ALA A 87 -8.14 6.51 -0.52
CA ALA A 87 -8.45 7.67 0.29
C ALA A 87 -9.95 8.02 0.22
N GLY A 88 -10.51 8.45 1.34
CA GLY A 88 -11.87 9.00 1.42
C GLY A 88 -11.92 10.49 1.08
N ARG A 89 -12.64 11.26 1.90
CA ARG A 89 -12.63 12.74 1.88
C ARG A 89 -11.42 13.37 2.57
N GLU A 90 -10.55 12.53 3.14
CA GLU A 90 -9.35 12.96 3.83
C GLU A 90 -8.24 13.37 2.85
N LYS A 91 -7.28 14.14 3.36
CA LYS A 91 -6.07 14.48 2.59
C LYS A 91 -5.16 13.26 2.48
N PHE A 92 -4.54 13.09 1.31
CA PHE A 92 -3.53 12.06 1.09
C PHE A 92 -2.39 12.23 2.09
N LYS A 93 -2.15 11.20 2.91
CA LYS A 93 -1.04 11.10 3.82
C LYS A 93 -0.03 10.15 3.21
N LYS A 94 1.08 10.71 2.74
CA LYS A 94 2.19 9.90 2.25
C LYS A 94 2.76 9.12 3.44
N ILE A 95 2.45 7.84 3.48
CA ILE A 95 3.10 6.88 4.37
C ILE A 95 4.23 6.23 3.58
N ASP A 96 5.39 6.09 4.21
CA ASP A 96 6.46 5.24 3.68
C ASP A 96 5.98 3.80 3.76
N LEU A 97 5.23 3.40 2.74
CA LEU A 97 4.88 2.02 2.48
C LEU A 97 6.19 1.31 2.23
N ALA A 98 6.80 0.78 3.29
CA ALA A 98 7.94 -0.10 3.19
C ALA A 98 7.53 -1.19 2.20
N VAL A 99 8.05 -1.08 0.98
CA VAL A 99 7.76 -1.97 -0.12
C VAL A 99 8.36 -3.30 0.31
N ASN A 100 7.60 -4.12 1.03
CA ASN A 100 8.04 -5.45 1.41
C ASN A 100 8.35 -6.18 0.11
N PRO A 101 9.64 -6.46 -0.20
CA PRO A 101 10.05 -6.93 -1.51
C PRO A 101 9.82 -8.44 -1.58
N LYS A 102 8.56 -8.89 -1.49
CA LYS A 102 8.22 -10.30 -1.73
C LYS A 102 7.91 -10.60 -3.20
N GLN A 103 8.09 -9.64 -4.13
CA GLN A 103 7.94 -9.86 -5.58
C GLN A 103 8.99 -9.20 -6.50
N SER A 104 10.13 -8.74 -5.99
CA SER A 104 11.25 -8.28 -6.84
C SER A 104 12.52 -9.10 -6.58
N LYS A 105 12.56 -10.34 -7.08
CA LYS A 105 13.83 -10.99 -7.39
C LYS A 105 14.33 -10.41 -8.72
N VAL A 106 15.15 -9.36 -8.67
CA VAL A 106 16.29 -9.10 -9.59
C VAL A 106 17.04 -7.83 -9.14
N SER A 107 18.31 -8.01 -8.77
CA SER A 107 19.48 -7.12 -8.95
C SER A 107 19.33 -5.60 -8.63
N SER A 108 20.12 -4.92 -7.80
CA SER A 108 21.59 -4.94 -7.67
C SER A 108 22.05 -4.07 -6.48
N LYS A 109 23.18 -4.41 -5.87
CA LYS A 109 24.13 -3.63 -5.02
C LYS A 109 23.79 -2.17 -4.65
N ALA A 110 23.85 -1.84 -3.35
CA ALA A 110 24.75 -0.82 -2.78
C ALA A 110 24.66 -0.73 -1.23
N THR A 111 25.79 -1.05 -0.59
CA THR A 111 26.39 -0.35 0.56
C THR A 111 25.52 -0.07 1.79
N ALA A 112 25.46 -1.04 2.72
CA ALA A 112 25.15 -0.76 4.12
C ALA A 112 26.35 -0.03 4.77
N LEU A 113 26.29 1.30 4.75
CA LEU A 113 27.08 2.13 5.66
C LEU A 113 26.60 1.84 7.09
N ARG A 114 27.54 1.35 7.89
CA ARG A 114 27.48 1.21 9.33
C ARG A 114 26.80 2.43 9.96
N ASN A 115 25.71 2.23 10.68
CA ASN A 115 25.34 3.11 11.77
C ASN A 115 25.55 2.33 13.07
N PRO A 116 26.60 2.66 13.85
CA PRO A 116 26.86 1.97 15.10
C PRO A 116 25.70 2.25 16.05
N CYS A 117 25.12 1.15 16.54
CA CYS A 117 24.29 1.08 17.73
C CYS A 117 24.93 1.95 18.81
N SER A 118 24.32 3.10 19.10
CA SER A 118 24.64 3.89 20.30
C SER A 118 24.12 3.09 21.49
N GLN A 119 24.90 2.11 21.93
CA GLN A 119 24.75 1.55 23.27
C GLN A 119 25.07 2.67 24.28
N PRO A 120 24.18 2.99 25.23
CA PRO A 120 24.61 3.71 26.42
C PRO A 120 25.51 2.77 27.25
N PRO A 121 26.69 3.21 27.71
CA PRO A 121 27.52 2.40 28.59
C PRO A 121 26.80 2.14 29.92
N LEU A 122 26.85 0.88 30.33
CA LEU A 122 26.38 0.34 31.60
C LEU A 122 27.42 0.63 32.71
N ALA A 123 26.94 1.01 33.90
CA ALA A 123 27.63 1.16 35.20
C ALA A 123 28.62 2.35 35.31
N ASP A 124 28.56 3.19 36.34
CA ASP A 124 28.85 2.82 37.72
C ASP A 124 27.98 3.59 38.74
N SER A 125 27.30 2.86 39.61
CA SER A 125 26.56 3.42 40.74
C SER A 125 27.54 3.75 41.87
N LYS A 126 27.79 5.05 42.09
CA LYS A 126 28.45 5.53 43.30
C LYS A 126 27.59 5.19 44.52
N ALA A 127 27.99 4.17 45.28
CA ALA A 127 27.54 3.96 46.63
C ALA A 127 28.12 5.06 47.53
N SER A 128 27.31 6.07 47.84
CA SER A 128 27.55 6.97 48.96
C SER A 128 26.77 6.43 50.16
N ILE A 129 27.46 5.74 51.08
CA ILE A 129 26.95 5.47 52.43
C ILE A 129 27.97 6.05 53.41
N LEU A 130 27.60 7.16 54.05
CA LEU A 130 27.93 7.62 55.41
C LEU A 130 27.00 8.84 55.70
N PRO A 131 26.73 9.26 56.95
CA PRO A 131 26.48 8.53 58.20
C PRO A 131 25.21 9.04 58.94
N LEU A 132 24.56 8.20 59.75
CA LEU A 132 23.71 8.59 60.91
C LEU A 132 24.20 7.66 62.05
N GLY A 133 24.52 8.06 63.28
CA GLY A 133 24.07 9.17 64.09
C GLY A 133 23.58 8.59 65.42
N THR A 134 24.37 8.76 66.49
CA THR A 134 24.25 8.26 67.90
C THR A 134 24.81 6.87 68.18
#